data_AF-A0A1M5MTA3-F1
#
_entry.id   AF-A0A1M5MTA3-F1
#
_cell.length_a   1.000
_cell.length_b   1.000
_cell.length_c   1.000
_cell.angle_alpha   90.00
_cell.angle_beta   90.00
_cell.angle_gamma   90.00
#
_symmetry.space_group_name_H-M   'P 1'
#
loop_
_entity.id
_entity.type
_entity.pdbx_description
1 polymer ?
#
loop_
_entity_poly.entity_id
_entity_poly.type
_entity_poly.pdbx_seq_one_letter_code
_entity_poly.pdbx_strand_id
1 'polypeptide(L)'
;MKNTLLVILFMAAGIMAALPDSIRHALPGLGTADDPYLLSNRDDLLLFNRILSDSAYGVSMSKYCYRMTDDIVLEPTDKWKPVAFRGTFYGDNHTISGLVVSGDTAGLFSVVKQSRIQDLGIVDSHIEGVIAGAIAGVIASTDTSFIEHCWNLNTFVYGAFYAGGLIGNSDPKCYSSDTCETIINRSYNTGNITGGGFVGGIIGYMATSFKNENFIITNSFNRGWIESTMDGNSEYIAGITNGHTSGHTIIRNVYNAGPVVYESESTPVPLASYRLLGGKNPFVKNIFKRENIWRLRSSRTDTASEAITNEDMKSREFALVMGEAFAYDSLNINDGYPVISTRKVSWKSISDIPSKKNVEPESITISVLSGDIVVHGLKKGERMLLVNLKGDKVWAGSAEGAMHIVPIKGRGVYLLKSERATSKIFVK
;
A
#
# COMPACT_ATOMS: atom_id res chain seq x y z
N MET A 1 -40.49 37.71 17.47
CA MET A 1 -40.18 36.41 18.11
C MET A 1 -40.13 35.33 17.04
N LYS A 2 -38.99 34.63 16.95
CA LYS A 2 -38.74 33.34 16.30
C LYS A 2 -39.02 33.20 14.79
N ASN A 3 -38.01 33.57 14.00
CA ASN A 3 -37.61 32.78 12.83
C ASN A 3 -37.23 31.37 13.31
N THR A 4 -37.87 30.33 12.78
CA THR A 4 -37.32 28.96 12.87
C THR A 4 -37.17 28.44 11.45
N LEU A 5 -35.90 28.31 11.09
CA LEU A 5 -35.36 27.78 9.86
C LEU A 5 -35.75 26.29 9.74
N LEU A 6 -36.55 25.93 8.73
CA LEU A 6 -36.81 24.53 8.39
C LEU A 6 -35.57 24.02 7.62
N VAL A 7 -34.66 23.36 8.33
CA VAL A 7 -33.54 22.65 7.73
C VAL A 7 -34.11 21.41 7.04
N ILE A 8 -34.21 21.45 5.72
CA ILE A 8 -34.48 20.28 4.88
C ILE A 8 -33.23 19.40 4.92
N LEU A 9 -33.24 18.38 5.77
CA LEU A 9 -32.28 17.28 5.72
C LEU A 9 -32.67 16.41 4.51
N PHE A 10 -31.96 16.54 3.39
CA PHE A 10 -32.01 15.55 2.32
C PHE A 10 -31.32 14.27 2.83
N MET A 11 -32.06 13.39 3.51
CA MET A 11 -31.68 11.97 3.53
C MET A 11 -32.02 11.41 2.16
N ALA A 12 -30.98 11.13 1.36
CA ALA A 12 -31.10 10.29 0.17
C ALA A 12 -31.35 8.83 0.60
N ALA A 13 -32.54 8.54 1.14
CA ALA A 13 -33.07 7.20 1.20
C ALA A 13 -33.60 6.86 -0.20
N GLY A 14 -32.67 6.53 -1.11
CA GLY A 14 -33.02 5.87 -2.36
C GLY A 14 -33.76 4.58 -2.01
N ILE A 15 -34.95 4.41 -2.56
CA ILE A 15 -35.80 3.23 -2.36
C ILE A 15 -34.98 2.00 -2.78
N MET A 16 -34.42 1.33 -1.78
CA MET A 16 -33.76 0.05 -1.94
C MET A 16 -34.88 -0.96 -2.14
N ALA A 17 -34.99 -1.55 -3.34
CA ALA A 17 -35.89 -2.68 -3.55
C ALA A 17 -35.59 -3.70 -2.44
N ALA A 18 -36.60 -4.04 -1.63
CA ALA A 18 -36.41 -4.95 -0.52
C ALA A 18 -35.89 -6.29 -1.05
N LEU A 19 -34.72 -6.72 -0.57
CA LEU A 19 -34.21 -8.06 -0.84
C LEU A 19 -35.26 -9.08 -0.39
N PRO A 20 -35.43 -10.20 -1.12
CA PRO A 20 -36.32 -11.28 -0.69
C PRO A 20 -36.01 -11.73 0.74
N ASP A 21 -37.03 -12.05 1.52
CA ASP A 21 -36.89 -12.46 2.93
C ASP A 21 -35.92 -13.65 3.10
N SER A 22 -35.81 -14.52 2.09
CA SER A 22 -34.87 -15.64 2.08
C SER A 22 -33.39 -15.22 2.16
N ILE A 23 -33.02 -14.01 1.71
CA ILE A 23 -31.67 -13.47 1.83
C ILE A 23 -31.49 -12.71 3.15
N ARG A 24 -32.53 -12.00 3.62
CA ARG A 24 -32.51 -11.26 4.91
C ARG A 24 -32.30 -12.17 6.12
N HIS A 25 -32.72 -13.44 6.02
CA HIS A 25 -32.53 -14.43 7.08
C HIS A 25 -31.25 -15.25 6.93
N ALA A 26 -30.51 -15.11 5.83
CA ALA A 26 -29.39 -15.99 5.51
C ALA A 26 -28.05 -15.53 6.11
N LEU A 27 -27.87 -14.22 6.33
CA LEU A 27 -26.75 -13.65 7.07
C LEU A 27 -27.29 -12.70 8.16
N PRO A 28 -26.80 -12.75 9.41
CA PRO A 28 -27.20 -11.80 10.45
C PRO A 28 -26.83 -10.36 10.07
N GLY A 29 -27.68 -9.38 10.43
CA GLY A 29 -27.48 -7.95 10.16
C GLY A 29 -28.28 -7.43 8.97
N LEU A 30 -28.19 -6.12 8.71
CA LEU A 30 -28.93 -5.43 7.64
C LEU A 30 -28.04 -4.98 6.46
N GLY A 31 -26.73 -5.25 6.54
CA GLY A 31 -25.75 -4.84 5.54
C GLY A 31 -25.47 -3.33 5.51
N THR A 32 -25.85 -2.59 6.55
CA THR A 32 -25.58 -1.15 6.68
C THR A 32 -24.26 -0.92 7.40
N ALA A 33 -23.77 0.33 7.43
CA ALA A 33 -22.53 0.65 8.15
C ALA A 33 -22.65 0.39 9.67
N ASP A 34 -23.81 0.69 10.26
CA ASP A 34 -24.08 0.51 11.69
C ASP A 34 -24.50 -0.94 12.04
N ASP A 35 -25.03 -1.67 11.06
CA ASP A 35 -25.50 -3.06 11.20
C ASP A 35 -25.12 -3.87 9.94
N PRO A 36 -23.83 -4.26 9.80
CA PRO A 36 -23.33 -4.99 8.63
C PRO A 36 -23.76 -6.45 8.63
N TYR A 37 -23.74 -7.09 7.46
CA TYR A 37 -23.92 -8.54 7.40
C TYR A 37 -22.74 -9.25 8.05
N LEU A 38 -22.99 -10.17 8.98
CA LEU A 38 -21.97 -10.86 9.74
C LEU A 38 -21.52 -12.14 9.03
N LEU A 39 -20.20 -12.35 8.98
CA LEU A 39 -19.55 -13.54 8.46
C LEU A 39 -18.76 -14.18 9.61
N SER A 40 -19.32 -15.23 10.21
CA SER A 40 -18.78 -15.79 11.46
C SER A 40 -18.10 -17.13 11.26
N ASN A 41 -18.31 -17.75 10.09
CA ASN A 41 -17.81 -19.08 9.79
C ASN A 41 -17.72 -19.29 8.27
N ARG A 42 -17.20 -20.46 7.92
CA ARG A 42 -17.03 -20.91 6.54
C ARG A 42 -18.31 -20.90 5.71
N ASP A 43 -19.44 -21.36 6.25
CA ASP A 43 -20.69 -21.44 5.49
C ASP A 43 -21.25 -20.04 5.19
N ASP A 44 -21.11 -19.08 6.12
CA ASP A 44 -21.45 -17.67 5.89
C ASP A 44 -20.63 -17.08 4.74
N LEU A 45 -19.32 -17.35 4.71
CA LEU A 45 -18.42 -16.84 3.67
C LEU A 45 -18.71 -17.49 2.30
N LEU A 46 -19.02 -18.78 2.26
CA LEU A 46 -19.43 -19.48 1.03
C LEU A 46 -20.81 -19.01 0.55
N LEU A 47 -21.73 -18.71 1.46
CA LEU A 47 -23.03 -18.12 1.15
C LEU A 47 -22.86 -16.71 0.58
N PHE A 48 -22.02 -15.87 1.21
CA PHE A 48 -21.64 -14.55 0.70
C PHE A 48 -21.15 -14.64 -0.76
N ASN A 49 -20.22 -15.54 -1.06
CA ASN A 49 -19.73 -15.74 -2.42
C ASN A 49 -20.86 -16.14 -3.39
N ARG A 50 -21.70 -17.10 -2.97
CA ARG A 50 -22.82 -17.57 -3.79
C ARG A 50 -23.79 -16.44 -4.14
N ILE A 51 -24.15 -15.61 -3.16
CA ILE A 51 -25.04 -14.45 -3.34
C ILE A 51 -24.41 -13.45 -4.31
N LEU A 52 -23.12 -13.13 -4.15
CA LEU A 52 -22.43 -12.20 -5.03
C LEU A 52 -22.22 -12.75 -6.45
N SER A 53 -22.19 -14.07 -6.58
CA SER A 53 -22.08 -14.78 -7.86
C SER A 53 -23.41 -14.87 -8.61
N ASP A 54 -24.54 -14.62 -7.95
CA ASP A 54 -25.88 -14.72 -8.53
C ASP A 54 -26.19 -13.50 -9.41
N SER A 55 -26.77 -13.74 -10.59
CA SER A 55 -27.06 -12.68 -11.56
C SER A 55 -28.21 -11.75 -11.14
N ALA A 56 -29.14 -12.21 -10.30
CA ALA A 56 -30.25 -11.42 -9.81
C ALA A 56 -29.85 -10.52 -8.63
N TYR A 57 -28.91 -10.98 -7.80
CA TYR A 57 -28.58 -10.32 -6.54
C TYR A 57 -27.17 -9.72 -6.48
N GLY A 58 -26.20 -10.23 -7.25
CA GLY A 58 -24.79 -9.92 -7.04
C GLY A 58 -24.47 -8.43 -7.13
N VAL A 59 -25.06 -7.71 -8.08
CA VAL A 59 -24.82 -6.26 -8.23
C VAL A 59 -25.37 -5.46 -7.05
N SER A 60 -26.56 -5.78 -6.54
CA SER A 60 -27.14 -5.06 -5.39
C SER A 60 -26.41 -5.44 -4.10
N MET A 61 -26.17 -6.74 -3.90
CA MET A 61 -25.52 -7.28 -2.70
C MET A 61 -24.05 -6.87 -2.59
N SER A 62 -23.37 -6.62 -3.71
CA SER A 62 -21.98 -6.15 -3.72
C SER A 62 -21.76 -4.79 -3.04
N LYS A 63 -22.81 -3.99 -2.82
CA LYS A 63 -22.73 -2.62 -2.27
C LYS A 63 -22.88 -2.53 -0.76
N TYR A 64 -23.28 -3.62 -0.10
CA TYR A 64 -23.53 -3.64 1.33
C TYR A 64 -22.25 -3.73 2.16
N CYS A 65 -22.38 -3.53 3.47
CA CYS A 65 -21.33 -3.71 4.45
C CYS A 65 -21.34 -5.15 4.99
N TYR A 66 -20.17 -5.77 5.05
CA TYR A 66 -19.94 -7.09 5.59
C TYR A 66 -18.87 -7.01 6.69
N ARG A 67 -19.01 -7.82 7.73
CA ARG A 67 -18.09 -7.84 8.87
C ARG A 67 -17.78 -9.28 9.28
N MET A 68 -16.50 -9.61 9.35
CA MET A 68 -16.06 -10.86 9.95
C MET A 68 -16.11 -10.77 11.47
N THR A 69 -16.48 -11.88 12.11
CA THR A 69 -16.50 -11.98 13.59
C THR A 69 -15.58 -13.07 14.12
N ASP A 70 -14.97 -13.84 13.22
CA ASP A 70 -13.99 -14.87 13.53
C ASP A 70 -13.04 -15.09 12.33
N ASP A 71 -11.93 -15.76 12.56
CA ASP A 71 -11.10 -16.31 11.49
C ASP A 71 -11.88 -17.39 10.72
N ILE A 72 -11.78 -17.38 9.39
CA ILE A 72 -12.52 -18.29 8.53
C ILE A 72 -11.55 -19.14 7.72
N VAL A 73 -11.59 -20.45 7.95
CA VAL A 73 -10.79 -21.43 7.22
C VAL A 73 -11.64 -22.06 6.11
N LEU A 74 -11.14 -22.00 4.87
CA LEU A 74 -11.69 -22.70 3.72
C LEU A 74 -10.94 -24.01 3.48
N GLU A 75 -11.63 -24.96 2.88
CA GLU A 75 -11.05 -26.23 2.44
C GLU A 75 -10.68 -26.16 0.95
N PRO A 76 -9.64 -26.88 0.48
CA PRO A 76 -9.27 -26.89 -0.94
C PRO A 76 -10.40 -27.37 -1.88
N THR A 77 -11.37 -28.13 -1.36
CA THR A 77 -12.55 -28.58 -2.10
C THR A 77 -13.62 -27.49 -2.24
N ASP A 78 -13.47 -26.37 -1.54
CA ASP A 78 -14.39 -25.25 -1.62
C ASP A 78 -14.29 -24.51 -2.94
N LYS A 79 -15.45 -24.35 -3.56
CA LYS A 79 -15.55 -23.65 -4.84
C LYS A 79 -15.64 -22.17 -4.58
N TRP A 80 -14.48 -21.50 -4.52
CA TRP A 80 -14.43 -20.05 -4.52
C TRP A 80 -14.53 -19.51 -5.95
N LYS A 81 -15.52 -18.64 -6.20
CA LYS A 81 -15.60 -17.85 -7.44
C LYS A 81 -15.23 -16.39 -7.13
N PRO A 82 -14.18 -15.83 -7.73
CA PRO A 82 -13.86 -14.41 -7.59
C PRO A 82 -14.96 -13.53 -8.17
N VAL A 83 -15.54 -12.66 -7.33
CA VAL A 83 -16.69 -11.81 -7.67
C VAL A 83 -16.34 -10.32 -7.60
N ALA A 84 -17.14 -9.49 -8.27
CA ALA A 84 -17.00 -8.04 -8.15
C ALA A 84 -17.60 -7.54 -6.84
N PHE A 85 -16.92 -6.61 -6.17
CA PHE A 85 -17.33 -6.02 -4.91
C PHE A 85 -17.34 -4.49 -4.98
N ARG A 86 -18.32 -3.86 -4.31
CA ARG A 86 -18.56 -2.40 -4.35
C ARG A 86 -18.86 -1.79 -2.97
N GLY A 87 -18.76 -2.57 -1.91
CA GLY A 87 -19.27 -2.24 -0.60
C GLY A 87 -18.15 -1.96 0.39
N THR A 88 -18.44 -2.25 1.66
CA THR A 88 -17.43 -2.23 2.71
C THR A 88 -17.24 -3.63 3.27
N PHE A 89 -15.99 -4.08 3.38
CA PHE A 89 -15.64 -5.36 3.99
C PHE A 89 -14.73 -5.09 5.19
N TYR A 90 -15.27 -5.33 6.38
CA TYR A 90 -14.56 -5.25 7.65
C TYR A 90 -14.06 -6.64 8.02
N GLY A 91 -12.75 -6.87 7.90
CA GLY A 91 -12.14 -8.09 8.42
C GLY A 91 -12.02 -8.08 9.95
N ASP A 92 -12.07 -6.91 10.60
CA ASP A 92 -11.97 -6.77 12.06
C ASP A 92 -10.74 -7.48 12.68
N ASN A 93 -9.63 -7.45 11.96
CA ASN A 93 -8.37 -8.14 12.23
C ASN A 93 -8.41 -9.67 12.09
N HIS A 94 -9.46 -10.22 11.50
CA HIS A 94 -9.56 -11.64 11.18
C HIS A 94 -8.94 -11.99 9.83
N THR A 95 -8.79 -13.29 9.62
CA THR A 95 -8.13 -13.90 8.49
C THR A 95 -9.06 -14.85 7.74
N ILE A 96 -8.89 -14.90 6.42
CA ILE A 96 -9.42 -15.97 5.57
C ILE A 96 -8.24 -16.83 5.16
N SER A 97 -8.29 -18.13 5.47
CA SER A 97 -7.24 -19.09 5.11
C SER A 97 -7.72 -20.24 4.24
N GLY A 98 -6.79 -20.95 3.59
CA GLY A 98 -7.10 -22.09 2.71
C GLY A 98 -7.84 -21.70 1.43
N LEU A 99 -7.84 -20.42 1.07
CA LEU A 99 -8.52 -19.92 -0.13
C LEU A 99 -7.80 -20.42 -1.39
N VAL A 100 -8.48 -21.23 -2.20
CA VAL A 100 -7.97 -21.68 -3.50
C VAL A 100 -8.74 -20.97 -4.62
N VAL A 101 -8.03 -20.23 -5.45
CA VAL A 101 -8.60 -19.46 -6.56
C VAL A 101 -7.86 -19.74 -7.85
N SER A 102 -8.64 -20.01 -8.91
CA SER A 102 -8.13 -20.05 -10.28
C SER A 102 -9.09 -19.31 -11.20
N GLY A 103 -8.57 -18.46 -12.10
CA GLY A 103 -9.37 -17.79 -13.13
C GLY A 103 -8.67 -16.57 -13.72
N ASP A 104 -9.28 -15.89 -14.70
CA ASP A 104 -8.63 -14.76 -15.39
C ASP A 104 -8.26 -13.63 -14.45
N THR A 105 -9.16 -13.28 -13.52
CA THR A 105 -8.93 -12.24 -12.51
C THR A 105 -9.17 -12.82 -11.12
N ALA A 106 -8.08 -13.07 -10.41
CA ALA A 106 -8.02 -13.91 -9.22
C ALA A 106 -7.70 -13.11 -7.95
N GLY A 107 -8.38 -13.48 -6.87
CA GLY A 107 -8.26 -12.92 -5.53
C GLY A 107 -9.50 -13.28 -4.71
N LEU A 108 -9.57 -12.81 -3.45
CA LEU A 108 -10.83 -12.85 -2.70
C LEU A 108 -11.96 -12.23 -3.55
N PHE A 109 -11.66 -11.08 -4.17
CA PHE A 109 -12.49 -10.45 -5.18
C PHE A 109 -11.84 -10.51 -6.57
N SER A 110 -12.63 -10.68 -7.62
CA SER A 110 -12.10 -10.44 -8.97
C SER A 110 -11.88 -8.95 -9.18
N VAL A 111 -12.90 -8.14 -8.92
CA VAL A 111 -12.84 -6.69 -9.14
C VAL A 111 -13.39 -5.92 -7.95
N VAL A 112 -12.61 -4.99 -7.43
CA VAL A 112 -13.04 -4.02 -6.42
C VAL A 112 -13.34 -2.69 -7.10
N LYS A 113 -14.51 -2.09 -6.78
CA LYS A 113 -14.93 -0.80 -7.35
C LYS A 113 -15.50 0.10 -6.27
N GLN A 114 -14.89 1.26 -6.05
CA GLN A 114 -15.39 2.27 -5.09
C GLN A 114 -15.64 1.68 -3.69
N SER A 115 -14.75 0.79 -3.24
CA SER A 115 -14.97 -0.01 -2.02
C SER A 115 -14.01 0.34 -0.91
N ARG A 116 -14.35 -0.10 0.31
CA ARG A 116 -13.45 -0.10 1.47
C ARG A 116 -13.25 -1.52 1.94
N ILE A 117 -12.03 -2.02 1.88
CA ILE A 117 -11.65 -3.31 2.45
C ILE A 117 -10.63 -3.00 3.53
N GLN A 118 -10.91 -3.43 4.76
CA GLN A 118 -10.04 -3.09 5.87
C GLN A 118 -9.89 -4.18 6.93
N ASP A 119 -8.75 -4.15 7.61
CA ASP A 119 -8.45 -5.00 8.77
C ASP A 119 -8.59 -6.50 8.42
N LEU A 120 -8.08 -6.94 7.26
CA LEU A 120 -8.31 -8.28 6.70
C LEU A 120 -7.01 -8.97 6.24
N GLY A 121 -6.82 -10.21 6.70
CA GLY A 121 -5.74 -11.09 6.23
C GLY A 121 -6.18 -12.17 5.26
N ILE A 122 -5.38 -12.41 4.22
CA ILE A 122 -5.43 -13.63 3.42
C ILE A 122 -4.20 -14.46 3.76
N VAL A 123 -4.42 -15.69 4.24
CA VAL A 123 -3.39 -16.50 4.89
C VAL A 123 -3.36 -17.91 4.28
N ASP A 124 -2.18 -18.52 4.13
CA ASP A 124 -2.04 -19.93 3.73
C ASP A 124 -2.94 -20.34 2.55
N SER A 125 -2.93 -19.52 1.50
CA SER A 125 -3.85 -19.62 0.36
C SER A 125 -3.10 -19.82 -0.95
N HIS A 126 -3.83 -20.17 -2.01
CA HIS A 126 -3.29 -20.41 -3.36
C HIS A 126 -4.13 -19.70 -4.41
N ILE A 127 -3.57 -18.67 -5.04
CA ILE A 127 -4.32 -17.77 -5.94
C ILE A 127 -3.59 -17.68 -7.27
N GLU A 128 -4.22 -18.16 -8.34
CA GLU A 128 -3.65 -18.14 -9.68
C GLU A 128 -4.58 -17.50 -10.69
N GLY A 129 -4.04 -16.67 -11.57
CA GLY A 129 -4.80 -16.11 -12.67
C GLY A 129 -3.98 -15.42 -13.74
N VAL A 130 -4.65 -14.79 -14.70
CA VAL A 130 -3.98 -13.86 -15.63
C VAL A 130 -3.61 -12.57 -14.89
N ILE A 131 -4.52 -12.09 -14.05
CA ILE A 131 -4.33 -10.98 -13.13
C ILE A 131 -4.65 -11.49 -11.74
N ALA A 132 -3.71 -11.41 -10.80
CA ALA A 132 -3.89 -12.00 -9.48
C ALA A 132 -3.39 -11.11 -8.34
N GLY A 133 -4.17 -11.05 -7.26
CA GLY A 133 -3.75 -10.49 -5.98
C GLY A 133 -4.58 -11.04 -4.83
N ALA A 134 -4.01 -11.11 -3.63
CA ALA A 134 -4.67 -11.79 -2.51
C ALA A 134 -6.05 -11.20 -2.17
N ILE A 135 -6.14 -9.88 -2.10
CA ILE A 135 -7.40 -9.16 -1.82
C ILE A 135 -8.23 -9.04 -3.09
N ALA A 136 -7.61 -8.61 -4.19
CA ALA A 136 -8.31 -8.48 -5.45
C ALA A 136 -7.40 -8.69 -6.66
N GLY A 137 -7.96 -9.24 -7.73
CA GLY A 137 -7.27 -9.22 -9.01
C GLY A 137 -7.16 -7.79 -9.56
N VAL A 138 -8.28 -7.06 -9.65
CA VAL A 138 -8.33 -5.71 -10.21
C VAL A 138 -9.00 -4.71 -9.27
N ILE A 139 -8.45 -3.50 -9.17
CA ILE A 139 -9.20 -2.31 -8.75
C ILE A 139 -9.57 -1.52 -10.01
N ALA A 140 -10.87 -1.37 -10.27
CA ALA A 140 -11.40 -0.66 -11.46
C ALA A 140 -12.47 0.34 -11.03
N SER A 141 -12.02 1.43 -10.42
CA SER A 141 -12.89 2.37 -9.72
C SER A 141 -13.05 3.67 -10.49
N THR A 142 -14.29 4.18 -10.52
CA THR A 142 -14.65 5.52 -11.01
C THR A 142 -14.65 6.57 -9.88
N ASP A 143 -14.37 6.14 -8.66
CA ASP A 143 -14.25 6.93 -7.43
C ASP A 143 -13.21 6.23 -6.52
N THR A 144 -13.07 6.67 -5.29
CA THR A 144 -12.01 6.29 -4.38
C THR A 144 -12.20 4.87 -3.85
N SER A 145 -11.11 4.09 -3.79
CA SER A 145 -11.08 2.76 -3.17
C SER A 145 -9.99 2.68 -2.12
N PHE A 146 -10.32 2.05 -1.00
CA PHE A 146 -9.48 1.94 0.18
C PHE A 146 -9.17 0.47 0.47
N ILE A 147 -7.89 0.13 0.48
CA ILE A 147 -7.37 -1.13 1.01
C ILE A 147 -6.50 -0.76 2.22
N GLU A 148 -7.07 -0.88 3.41
CA GLU A 148 -6.47 -0.35 4.63
C GLU A 148 -6.22 -1.45 5.65
N HIS A 149 -4.98 -1.60 6.13
CA HIS A 149 -4.63 -2.62 7.09
C HIS A 149 -5.02 -4.04 6.60
N CYS A 150 -4.65 -4.34 5.36
CA CYS A 150 -4.86 -5.66 4.77
C CYS A 150 -3.52 -6.37 4.57
N TRP A 151 -3.49 -7.69 4.66
CA TRP A 151 -2.24 -8.43 4.50
C TRP A 151 -2.38 -9.73 3.75
N ASN A 152 -1.29 -10.09 3.07
CA ASN A 152 -1.03 -11.42 2.56
C ASN A 152 0.04 -12.06 3.44
N LEU A 153 -0.28 -13.19 4.04
CA LEU A 153 0.62 -14.00 4.85
C LEU A 153 0.72 -15.42 4.28
N ASN A 154 1.94 -15.81 3.90
CA ASN A 154 2.22 -17.17 3.43
C ASN A 154 1.27 -17.69 2.30
N THR A 155 0.69 -16.79 1.51
CA THR A 155 -0.13 -17.15 0.35
C THR A 155 0.72 -17.12 -0.91
N PHE A 156 0.54 -18.12 -1.77
CA PHE A 156 1.10 -18.13 -3.11
C PHE A 156 0.16 -17.38 -4.06
N VAL A 157 0.72 -16.40 -4.80
CA VAL A 157 0.00 -15.63 -5.82
C VAL A 157 0.75 -15.75 -7.14
N TYR A 158 0.07 -16.28 -8.16
CA TYR A 158 0.56 -16.32 -9.54
C TYR A 158 -0.29 -15.48 -10.48
N GLY A 159 0.33 -14.53 -11.19
CA GLY A 159 -0.32 -13.74 -12.23
C GLY A 159 0.40 -13.85 -13.57
N ALA A 160 -0.25 -14.39 -14.60
CA ALA A 160 0.36 -14.55 -15.92
C ALA A 160 0.77 -13.20 -16.56
N PHE A 161 -0.01 -12.14 -16.32
CA PHE A 161 0.32 -10.77 -16.77
C PHE A 161 0.53 -9.79 -15.62
N TYR A 162 -0.29 -9.84 -14.57
CA TYR A 162 -0.14 -8.93 -13.43
C TYR A 162 -0.29 -9.70 -12.13
N ALA A 163 0.73 -9.67 -11.29
CA ALA A 163 0.75 -10.35 -10.00
C ALA A 163 1.09 -9.35 -8.90
N GLY A 164 0.23 -9.24 -7.90
CA GLY A 164 0.45 -8.37 -6.75
C GLY A 164 0.25 -9.09 -5.43
N GLY A 165 1.04 -8.78 -4.41
CA GLY A 165 0.85 -9.35 -3.08
C GLY A 165 -0.56 -9.14 -2.53
N LEU A 166 -1.17 -7.99 -2.80
CA LEU A 166 -2.54 -7.69 -2.43
C LEU A 166 -3.45 -7.47 -3.63
N ILE A 167 -2.97 -6.70 -4.62
CA ILE A 167 -3.76 -6.27 -5.78
C ILE A 167 -3.00 -6.58 -7.07
N GLY A 168 -3.58 -7.37 -7.98
CA GLY A 168 -2.92 -7.69 -9.26
C GLY A 168 -2.71 -6.45 -10.14
N ASN A 169 -3.80 -5.75 -10.44
CA ASN A 169 -3.81 -4.55 -11.25
C ASN A 169 -4.70 -3.48 -10.61
N SER A 170 -4.33 -2.23 -10.76
CA SER A 170 -5.22 -1.12 -10.45
C SER A 170 -5.29 -0.17 -11.63
N ASP A 171 -6.47 0.02 -12.18
CA ASP A 171 -6.75 0.90 -13.32
C ASP A 171 -8.00 1.74 -13.01
N PRO A 172 -7.91 2.73 -12.08
CA PRO A 172 -8.98 3.68 -11.86
C PRO A 172 -9.30 4.41 -13.16
N LYS A 173 -10.61 4.60 -13.44
CA LYS A 173 -11.12 5.28 -14.63
C LYS A 173 -12.06 6.40 -14.20
N CYS A 174 -11.51 7.57 -13.86
CA CYS A 174 -12.37 8.68 -13.45
C CYS A 174 -13.07 9.30 -14.67
N TYR A 175 -14.29 9.81 -14.48
CA TYR A 175 -14.87 10.77 -15.43
C TYR A 175 -14.16 12.13 -15.29
N SER A 176 -14.14 12.94 -16.36
CA SER A 176 -13.25 14.09 -16.49
C SER A 176 -13.42 15.22 -15.46
N SER A 177 -14.51 15.24 -14.68
CA SER A 177 -14.76 16.25 -13.63
C SER A 177 -14.38 15.82 -12.22
N ASP A 178 -14.21 14.52 -11.96
CA ASP A 178 -14.05 13.99 -10.60
C ASP A 178 -12.64 13.49 -10.34
N THR A 179 -12.23 13.39 -9.08
CA THR A 179 -10.96 12.75 -8.69
C THR A 179 -11.26 11.37 -8.14
N CYS A 180 -10.53 10.35 -8.60
CA CYS A 180 -10.63 9.00 -8.07
C CYS A 180 -9.25 8.53 -7.61
N GLU A 181 -9.20 7.97 -6.41
CA GLU A 181 -7.95 7.56 -5.77
C GLU A 181 -7.97 6.06 -5.50
N THR A 182 -6.84 5.39 -5.72
CA THR A 182 -6.59 4.07 -5.11
C THR A 182 -5.64 4.27 -3.94
N ILE A 183 -6.09 3.89 -2.75
CA ILE A 183 -5.34 4.07 -1.51
C ILE A 183 -5.05 2.71 -0.89
N ILE A 184 -3.76 2.41 -0.74
CA ILE A 184 -3.26 1.28 0.02
C ILE A 184 -2.54 1.84 1.25
N ASN A 185 -3.07 1.58 2.44
CA ASN A 185 -2.50 2.09 3.68
C ASN A 185 -2.29 0.98 4.71
N ARG A 186 -1.14 0.95 5.39
CA ARG A 186 -0.88 0.01 6.51
C ARG A 186 -0.98 -1.46 6.10
N SER A 187 -0.67 -1.77 4.84
CA SER A 187 -0.91 -3.09 4.26
C SER A 187 0.41 -3.77 3.88
N TYR A 188 0.48 -5.09 3.95
CA TYR A 188 1.75 -5.78 3.74
C TYR A 188 1.64 -7.13 3.06
N ASN A 189 2.75 -7.56 2.47
CA ASN A 189 2.90 -8.88 1.89
C ASN A 189 4.10 -9.61 2.51
N THR A 190 3.87 -10.85 2.91
CA THR A 190 4.92 -11.82 3.29
C THR A 190 4.78 -13.12 2.49
N GLY A 191 3.75 -13.26 1.65
CA GLY A 191 3.54 -14.39 0.75
C GLY A 191 4.43 -14.37 -0.50
N ASN A 192 4.42 -15.46 -1.25
CA ASN A 192 5.23 -15.63 -2.45
C ASN A 192 4.47 -15.18 -3.70
N ILE A 193 5.05 -14.26 -4.46
CA ILE A 193 4.43 -13.65 -5.64
C ILE A 193 5.24 -14.00 -6.89
N THR A 194 4.62 -14.73 -7.80
CA THR A 194 5.23 -15.12 -9.07
C THR A 194 4.43 -14.53 -10.23
N GLY A 195 5.07 -14.10 -11.31
CA GLY A 195 4.32 -13.73 -12.49
C GLY A 195 5.08 -13.64 -13.79
N GLY A 196 4.33 -13.82 -14.89
CA GLY A 196 4.81 -13.77 -16.26
C GLY A 196 4.70 -12.38 -16.90
N GLY A 197 4.52 -11.33 -16.10
CA GLY A 197 4.34 -9.95 -16.56
C GLY A 197 4.87 -8.94 -15.54
N PHE A 198 4.00 -8.04 -15.07
CA PHE A 198 4.34 -7.14 -13.97
C PHE A 198 4.07 -7.76 -12.61
N VAL A 199 5.09 -7.82 -11.77
CA VAL A 199 5.04 -8.49 -10.47
C VAL A 199 5.43 -7.50 -9.38
N GLY A 200 4.56 -7.32 -8.40
CA GLY A 200 4.69 -6.32 -7.34
C GLY A 200 4.40 -6.88 -5.96
N GLY A 201 5.21 -6.53 -4.96
CA GLY A 201 4.98 -7.01 -3.59
C GLY A 201 3.68 -6.51 -2.97
N ILE A 202 3.14 -5.36 -3.41
CA ILE A 202 1.84 -4.84 -2.95
C ILE A 202 0.84 -4.79 -4.11
N ILE A 203 1.16 -4.02 -5.16
CA ILE A 203 0.36 -3.92 -6.38
C ILE A 203 1.20 -4.40 -7.57
N GLY A 204 0.68 -5.31 -8.39
CA GLY A 204 1.39 -5.78 -9.58
C GLY A 204 1.61 -4.66 -10.59
N TYR A 205 0.54 -4.01 -11.05
CA TYR A 205 0.60 -2.89 -11.99
C TYR A 205 -0.41 -1.79 -11.67
N MET A 206 0.07 -0.56 -11.54
CA MET A 206 -0.76 0.64 -11.50
C MET A 206 -0.91 1.23 -12.91
N ALA A 207 -2.12 1.49 -13.35
CA ALA A 207 -2.42 2.14 -14.61
C ALA A 207 -3.27 3.37 -14.32
N THR A 208 -2.85 4.53 -14.82
CA THR A 208 -3.78 5.66 -14.98
C THR A 208 -3.64 6.20 -16.39
N SER A 209 -4.76 6.60 -16.95
CA SER A 209 -4.88 7.28 -18.23
C SER A 209 -4.96 8.81 -18.06
N PHE A 210 -5.54 9.30 -16.97
CA PHE A 210 -5.84 10.73 -16.77
C PHE A 210 -5.16 11.32 -15.52
N LYS A 211 -5.07 12.66 -15.46
CA LYS A 211 -4.36 13.39 -14.39
C LYS A 211 -5.08 13.38 -13.03
N ASN A 212 -6.39 13.13 -13.04
CA ASN A 212 -7.28 13.08 -11.89
C ASN A 212 -7.39 11.66 -11.27
N GLU A 213 -6.68 10.68 -11.84
CA GLU A 213 -6.57 9.33 -11.32
C GLU A 213 -5.31 9.24 -10.46
N ASN A 214 -5.46 9.00 -9.16
CA ASN A 214 -4.34 9.08 -8.23
C ASN A 214 -4.08 7.78 -7.49
N PHE A 215 -2.82 7.59 -7.11
CA PHE A 215 -2.34 6.45 -6.34
C PHE A 215 -1.69 6.91 -5.04
N ILE A 216 -2.08 6.29 -3.93
CA ILE A 216 -1.51 6.57 -2.61
C ILE A 216 -1.15 5.24 -1.95
N ILE A 217 0.15 4.94 -1.88
CA ILE A 217 0.65 3.75 -1.18
C ILE A 217 1.45 4.23 0.03
N THR A 218 0.94 3.99 1.23
CA THR A 218 1.59 4.46 2.45
C THR A 218 1.64 3.44 3.57
N ASN A 219 2.70 3.51 4.36
CA ASN A 219 2.84 2.70 5.57
C ASN A 219 2.79 1.19 5.29
N SER A 220 3.32 0.76 4.16
CA SER A 220 3.14 -0.59 3.62
C SER A 220 4.48 -1.24 3.34
N PHE A 221 4.56 -2.57 3.41
CA PHE A 221 5.84 -3.26 3.20
C PHE A 221 5.70 -4.60 2.50
N ASN A 222 6.79 -4.99 1.84
CA ASN A 222 6.96 -6.34 1.34
C ASN A 222 8.14 -7.03 2.02
N ARG A 223 7.89 -8.25 2.46
CA ARG A 223 8.85 -9.23 2.96
C ARG A 223 8.81 -10.53 2.18
N GLY A 224 7.75 -10.73 1.40
CA GLY A 224 7.53 -11.91 0.58
C GLY A 224 8.52 -12.02 -0.57
N TRP A 225 8.73 -13.25 -1.01
CA TRP A 225 9.49 -13.56 -2.22
C TRP A 225 8.72 -13.04 -3.45
N ILE A 226 9.45 -12.43 -4.38
CA ILE A 226 8.89 -11.95 -5.63
C ILE A 226 9.72 -12.50 -6.77
N GLU A 227 9.08 -13.12 -7.74
CA GLU A 227 9.74 -13.77 -8.86
C GLU A 227 9.04 -13.46 -10.18
N SER A 228 9.84 -13.19 -11.22
CA SER A 228 9.34 -13.12 -12.58
C SER A 228 9.75 -14.36 -13.35
N THR A 229 8.80 -14.95 -14.06
CA THR A 229 9.05 -16.09 -14.96
C THR A 229 9.32 -15.65 -16.40
N MET A 230 9.44 -14.35 -16.66
CA MET A 230 9.85 -13.83 -17.98
C MET A 230 11.36 -13.63 -18.04
N ASP A 231 11.98 -14.21 -19.06
CA ASP A 231 13.39 -14.03 -19.34
C ASP A 231 13.73 -12.55 -19.63
N GLY A 232 14.84 -12.08 -19.06
CA GLY A 232 15.47 -10.82 -19.45
C GLY A 232 14.80 -9.54 -18.93
N ASN A 233 13.70 -9.62 -18.16
CA ASN A 233 12.88 -8.45 -17.87
C ASN A 233 12.82 -8.03 -16.39
N SER A 234 13.99 -7.68 -15.84
CA SER A 234 14.11 -7.04 -14.52
C SER A 234 13.27 -5.76 -14.34
N GLU A 235 12.75 -5.20 -15.43
CA GLU A 235 12.04 -3.94 -15.47
C GLU A 235 10.58 -4.07 -15.05
N TYR A 236 9.99 -5.27 -15.01
CA TYR A 236 8.58 -5.45 -14.64
C TYR A 236 8.38 -6.06 -13.26
N ILE A 237 9.41 -6.08 -12.43
CA ILE A 237 9.35 -6.63 -11.09
C ILE A 237 9.74 -5.59 -10.04
N ALA A 238 9.00 -5.55 -8.93
CA ALA A 238 9.17 -4.56 -7.88
C ALA A 238 8.76 -5.06 -6.49
N GLY A 239 9.54 -4.67 -5.48
CA GLY A 239 9.25 -4.91 -4.07
C GLY A 239 7.93 -4.31 -3.60
N ILE A 240 7.49 -3.17 -4.15
CA ILE A 240 6.23 -2.53 -3.78
C ILE A 240 5.25 -2.53 -4.96
N THR A 241 5.61 -1.88 -6.07
CA THR A 241 4.71 -1.73 -7.20
C THR A 241 5.41 -1.42 -8.51
N ASN A 242 4.76 -1.78 -9.61
CA ASN A 242 5.02 -1.26 -10.95
C ASN A 242 3.88 -0.33 -11.37
N GLY A 243 4.03 0.39 -12.48
CA GLY A 243 2.87 1.04 -13.10
C GLY A 243 3.15 2.34 -13.84
N HIS A 244 2.31 2.63 -14.83
CA HIS A 244 2.28 3.85 -15.63
C HIS A 244 1.23 4.82 -15.10
N THR A 245 1.67 6.00 -14.63
CA THR A 245 0.76 7.00 -14.08
C THR A 245 0.86 8.34 -14.81
N SER A 246 -0.28 8.84 -15.29
CA SER A 246 -0.55 10.18 -15.81
C SER A 246 -1.01 11.13 -14.69
N GLY A 247 -1.70 10.61 -13.68
CA GLY A 247 -2.05 11.36 -12.47
C GLY A 247 -0.99 11.23 -11.38
N HIS A 248 -1.31 11.74 -10.20
CA HIS A 248 -0.33 11.83 -9.13
C HIS A 248 -0.18 10.50 -8.39
N THR A 249 1.07 10.17 -8.09
CA THR A 249 1.41 9.03 -7.23
C THR A 249 2.12 9.50 -5.95
N ILE A 250 1.67 9.03 -4.80
CA ILE A 250 2.28 9.25 -3.48
C ILE A 250 2.74 7.91 -2.94
N ILE A 251 4.03 7.79 -2.66
CA ILE A 251 4.61 6.60 -2.01
C ILE A 251 5.37 7.07 -0.78
N ARG A 252 4.91 6.66 0.40
CA ARG A 252 5.48 7.13 1.66
C ARG A 252 5.56 6.07 2.74
N ASN A 253 6.65 6.05 3.50
CA ASN A 253 6.85 5.12 4.61
C ASN A 253 6.64 3.68 4.11
N VAL A 254 7.41 3.27 3.11
CA VAL A 254 7.34 1.90 2.60
C VAL A 254 8.70 1.24 2.65
N TYR A 255 8.74 -0.06 2.83
CA TYR A 255 9.98 -0.80 2.69
C TYR A 255 9.83 -2.15 2.00
N ASN A 256 10.90 -2.58 1.32
CA ASN A 256 11.04 -3.93 0.80
C ASN A 256 12.24 -4.63 1.44
N ALA A 257 11.98 -5.76 2.06
CA ALA A 257 12.99 -6.69 2.56
C ALA A 257 12.79 -8.11 2.02
N GLY A 258 11.83 -8.30 1.11
CA GLY A 258 11.67 -9.53 0.36
C GLY A 258 12.60 -9.57 -0.85
N PRO A 259 13.17 -10.73 -1.18
CA PRO A 259 13.99 -10.90 -2.38
C PRO A 259 13.13 -10.72 -3.64
N VAL A 260 13.70 -10.03 -4.62
CA VAL A 260 13.13 -9.75 -5.94
C VAL A 260 14.00 -10.44 -6.97
N VAL A 261 13.50 -11.54 -7.53
CA VAL A 261 14.25 -12.48 -8.36
C VAL A 261 13.76 -12.44 -9.80
N TYR A 262 14.72 -12.36 -10.73
CA TYR A 262 14.46 -12.41 -12.17
C TYR A 262 15.65 -13.07 -12.87
N GLU A 263 15.39 -13.66 -14.03
CA GLU A 263 16.45 -14.15 -14.92
C GLU A 263 16.91 -13.03 -15.86
N SER A 264 18.21 -12.99 -16.16
CA SER A 264 18.76 -12.05 -17.14
C SER A 264 19.35 -12.81 -18.32
N GLU A 265 19.14 -12.34 -19.55
CA GLU A 265 19.72 -12.94 -20.76
C GLU A 265 21.25 -13.05 -20.67
N SER A 266 21.90 -12.15 -19.93
CA SER A 266 23.35 -12.12 -19.71
C SER A 266 23.84 -13.03 -18.58
N THR A 267 22.95 -13.51 -17.71
CA THR A 267 23.27 -14.36 -16.56
C THR A 267 22.15 -15.39 -16.37
N PRO A 268 22.33 -16.64 -16.82
CA PRO A 268 21.32 -17.70 -16.71
C PRO A 268 21.14 -18.24 -15.27
N VAL A 269 21.49 -17.44 -14.27
CA VAL A 269 21.27 -17.73 -12.84
C VAL A 269 20.35 -16.63 -12.31
N PRO A 270 19.29 -16.97 -11.56
CA PRO A 270 18.37 -15.98 -11.00
C PRO A 270 19.11 -14.94 -10.15
N LEU A 271 18.92 -13.66 -10.48
CA LEU A 271 19.51 -12.55 -9.73
C LEU A 271 18.53 -12.07 -8.66
N ALA A 272 18.91 -12.23 -7.39
CA ALA A 272 18.17 -11.64 -6.29
C ALA A 272 18.57 -10.18 -6.09
N SER A 273 17.59 -9.29 -6.15
CA SER A 273 17.69 -7.88 -5.80
C SER A 273 16.68 -7.54 -4.68
N TYR A 274 16.66 -6.30 -4.23
CA TYR A 274 15.64 -5.79 -3.29
C TYR A 274 14.90 -4.58 -3.85
N ARG A 275 14.80 -4.49 -5.18
CA ARG A 275 14.21 -3.35 -5.90
C ARG A 275 12.88 -2.90 -5.28
N LEU A 276 12.66 -1.59 -5.13
CA LEU A 276 11.40 -1.06 -4.57
C LEU A 276 10.32 -0.84 -5.63
N LEU A 277 10.67 -0.18 -6.72
CA LEU A 277 9.74 0.29 -7.75
C LEU A 277 10.23 -0.15 -9.13
N GLY A 278 9.34 -0.72 -9.93
CA GLY A 278 9.64 -1.27 -11.24
C GLY A 278 9.48 -0.28 -12.39
N GLY A 279 10.00 -0.68 -13.56
CA GLY A 279 9.75 -0.10 -14.87
C GLY A 279 10.89 0.68 -15.57
N LYS A 280 10.82 0.78 -16.91
CA LYS A 280 11.55 1.73 -17.79
C LYS A 280 11.17 3.20 -17.63
N ASN A 281 12.18 4.07 -17.63
CA ASN A 281 12.01 5.51 -17.61
C ASN A 281 10.94 5.98 -18.65
N PRO A 282 9.91 6.77 -18.27
CA PRO A 282 9.78 7.44 -16.99
C PRO A 282 8.53 7.05 -16.19
N PHE A 283 8.44 5.82 -15.68
CA PHE A 283 7.56 5.50 -14.52
C PHE A 283 7.86 6.37 -13.28
N VAL A 284 9.01 7.06 -13.26
CA VAL A 284 9.48 7.95 -12.18
C VAL A 284 9.06 9.41 -12.36
N LYS A 285 8.59 9.86 -13.54
CA LYS A 285 8.32 11.30 -13.77
C LYS A 285 7.10 11.84 -13.01
N ASN A 286 6.11 11.01 -12.70
CA ASN A 286 4.82 11.47 -12.16
C ASN A 286 4.56 11.03 -10.71
N ILE A 287 5.60 10.57 -10.00
CA ILE A 287 5.49 10.41 -8.54
C ILE A 287 5.60 11.79 -7.91
N PHE A 288 4.43 12.30 -7.54
CA PHE A 288 4.24 13.61 -6.93
C PHE A 288 4.97 13.74 -5.59
N LYS A 289 5.04 12.65 -4.81
CA LYS A 289 5.75 12.63 -3.52
C LYS A 289 6.37 11.27 -3.19
N ARG A 290 7.66 11.27 -2.85
CA ARG A 290 8.41 10.14 -2.27
C ARG A 290 8.97 10.55 -0.91
N GLU A 291 8.71 9.75 0.12
CA GLU A 291 9.19 10.05 1.47
C GLU A 291 9.38 8.74 2.25
N ASN A 292 10.53 8.54 2.91
CA ASN A 292 10.84 7.33 3.70
C ASN A 292 10.57 6.02 2.93
N ILE A 293 11.23 5.86 1.78
CA ILE A 293 11.18 4.62 0.98
C ILE A 293 12.50 3.87 1.17
N TRP A 294 12.44 2.58 1.48
CA TRP A 294 13.63 1.83 1.92
C TRP A 294 13.70 0.40 1.40
N ARG A 295 14.88 -0.08 1.02
CA ARG A 295 15.12 -1.49 0.67
C ARG A 295 16.40 -2.01 1.29
N LEU A 296 16.49 -3.33 1.40
CA LEU A 296 17.77 -3.95 1.72
C LEU A 296 18.82 -3.66 0.63
N ARG A 297 20.07 -3.56 1.05
CA ARG A 297 21.22 -3.51 0.13
C ARG A 297 21.37 -4.83 -0.59
N SER A 298 21.55 -4.77 -1.92
CA SER A 298 21.82 -5.97 -2.72
C SER A 298 23.26 -6.44 -2.61
N SER A 299 24.19 -5.55 -2.24
CA SER A 299 25.61 -5.87 -2.06
C SER A 299 26.31 -4.85 -1.14
N ARG A 300 27.59 -5.09 -0.82
CA ARG A 300 28.43 -4.11 -0.09
C ARG A 300 28.72 -2.84 -0.89
N THR A 301 28.55 -2.87 -2.21
CA THR A 301 28.80 -1.74 -3.12
C THR A 301 27.53 -0.98 -3.50
N ASP A 302 26.36 -1.39 -3.00
CA ASP A 302 25.08 -0.73 -3.22
C ASP A 302 24.98 0.58 -2.42
N THR A 303 25.21 1.69 -3.11
CA THR A 303 25.27 3.04 -2.53
C THR A 303 23.96 3.82 -2.66
N ALA A 304 22.88 3.20 -3.13
CA ALA A 304 21.61 3.90 -3.31
C ALA A 304 21.09 4.49 -1.98
N SER A 305 20.45 5.65 -2.04
CA SER A 305 20.04 6.39 -0.83
C SER A 305 19.01 5.59 -0.03
N GLU A 306 18.09 4.92 -0.72
CA GLU A 306 17.07 4.03 -0.16
C GLU A 306 17.61 2.67 0.33
N ALA A 307 18.87 2.31 0.03
CA ALA A 307 19.44 1.00 0.36
C ALA A 307 20.08 0.97 1.77
N ILE A 308 19.55 0.14 2.66
CA ILE A 308 19.98 0.02 4.06
C ILE A 308 20.42 -1.41 4.39
N THR A 309 21.26 -1.60 5.40
CA THR A 309 21.70 -2.95 5.79
C THR A 309 20.56 -3.73 6.44
N ASN A 310 20.70 -5.05 6.49
CA ASN A 310 19.74 -5.91 7.17
C ASN A 310 19.62 -5.59 8.67
N GLU A 311 20.76 -5.39 9.33
CA GLU A 311 20.82 -5.05 10.75
C GLU A 311 20.16 -3.70 11.03
N ASP A 312 20.51 -2.68 10.25
CA ASP A 312 19.95 -1.34 10.43
C ASP A 312 18.42 -1.33 10.17
N MET A 313 17.94 -2.07 9.16
CA MET A 313 16.50 -2.15 8.89
C MET A 313 15.74 -2.83 10.03
N LYS A 314 16.37 -3.74 10.78
CA LYS A 314 15.81 -4.38 11.96
C LYS A 314 15.96 -3.57 13.24
N SER A 315 16.52 -2.35 13.18
CA SER A 315 16.77 -1.53 14.37
C SER A 315 15.53 -0.79 14.88
N ARG A 316 15.54 -0.42 16.16
CA ARG A 316 14.51 0.46 16.76
C ARG A 316 14.51 1.83 16.10
N GLU A 317 15.69 2.32 15.76
CA GLU A 317 15.94 3.59 15.10
C GLU A 317 15.24 3.62 13.73
N PHE A 318 15.35 2.54 12.96
CA PHE A 318 14.68 2.45 11.67
C PHE A 318 13.15 2.41 11.80
N ALA A 319 12.59 1.68 12.76
CA ALA A 319 11.15 1.75 13.04
C ALA A 319 10.68 3.19 13.34
N LEU A 320 11.47 3.96 14.09
CA LEU A 320 11.20 5.38 14.34
C LEU A 320 11.32 6.25 13.08
N VAL A 321 12.18 5.89 12.11
CA VAL A 321 12.22 6.57 10.80
C VAL A 321 10.90 6.45 10.09
N MET A 322 10.37 5.24 10.05
CA MET A 322 9.14 4.87 9.35
C MET A 322 7.88 5.55 9.94
N GLY A 323 7.97 6.08 11.16
CA GLY A 323 6.95 6.91 11.79
C GLY A 323 5.90 6.10 12.55
N GLU A 324 4.87 6.78 13.07
CA GLU A 324 3.91 6.21 14.04
C GLU A 324 3.10 5.01 13.54
N ALA A 325 3.02 4.83 12.21
CA ALA A 325 2.33 3.70 11.60
C ALA A 325 3.14 2.39 11.68
N PHE A 326 4.42 2.47 12.04
CA PHE A 326 5.29 1.32 12.29
C PHE A 326 5.72 1.26 13.75
N ALA A 327 5.96 0.05 14.23
CA ALA A 327 6.56 -0.22 15.52
C ALA A 327 7.79 -1.12 15.34
N TYR A 328 8.70 -1.06 16.31
CA TYR A 328 9.79 -2.03 16.39
C TYR A 328 9.22 -3.41 16.73
N ASP A 329 9.72 -4.44 16.06
CA ASP A 329 9.26 -5.81 16.23
C ASP A 329 9.86 -6.46 17.49
N SER A 330 9.40 -6.01 18.66
CA SER A 330 9.86 -6.54 19.95
C SER A 330 9.40 -7.97 20.22
N LEU A 331 8.39 -8.45 19.48
CA LEU A 331 7.84 -9.79 19.61
C LEU A 331 8.41 -10.76 18.58
N ASN A 332 9.26 -10.27 17.67
CA ASN A 332 9.85 -11.04 16.57
C ASN A 332 8.78 -11.73 15.69
N ILE A 333 7.65 -11.06 15.46
CA ILE A 333 6.54 -11.57 14.62
C ILE A 333 6.75 -11.28 13.12
N ASN A 334 7.75 -10.46 12.79
CA ASN A 334 8.14 -10.10 11.43
C ASN A 334 9.67 -10.19 11.28
N ASP A 335 10.28 -11.21 11.89
CA ASP A 335 11.71 -11.49 11.87
C ASP A 335 12.61 -10.31 12.30
N GLY A 336 12.13 -9.45 13.19
CA GLY A 336 12.82 -8.27 13.67
C GLY A 336 12.71 -7.05 12.75
N TYR A 337 12.04 -7.16 11.59
CA TYR A 337 11.72 -6.00 10.76
C TYR A 337 10.52 -5.25 11.31
N PRO A 338 10.41 -3.92 11.14
CA PRO A 338 9.31 -3.14 11.69
C PRO A 338 7.94 -3.73 11.34
N VAL A 339 7.02 -3.72 12.31
CA VAL A 339 5.65 -4.20 12.12
C VAL A 339 4.70 -3.03 11.96
N ILE A 340 3.51 -3.26 11.40
CA ILE A 340 2.45 -2.26 11.44
C ILE A 340 2.07 -2.01 12.91
N SER A 341 2.12 -0.75 13.33
CA SER A 341 1.73 -0.34 14.68
C SER A 341 0.23 -0.57 14.88
N THR A 342 -0.18 -0.92 16.10
CA THR A 342 -1.60 -1.00 16.48
C THR A 342 -2.28 0.37 16.49
N ARG A 343 -1.49 1.46 16.57
CA ARG A 343 -2.02 2.82 16.48
C ARG A 343 -2.57 3.07 15.09
N LYS A 344 -3.86 3.40 14.99
CA LYS A 344 -4.46 3.87 13.74
C LYS A 344 -3.87 5.24 13.40
N VAL A 345 -3.27 5.34 12.22
CA VAL A 345 -2.71 6.57 11.67
C VAL A 345 -3.46 6.89 10.39
N SER A 346 -4.11 8.05 10.33
CA SER A 346 -4.77 8.51 9.13
C SER A 346 -3.74 8.87 8.06
N TRP A 347 -4.06 8.52 6.82
CA TRP A 347 -3.41 9.07 5.63
C TRP A 347 -4.22 10.30 5.17
N LYS A 348 -3.63 11.13 4.31
CA LYS A 348 -4.26 12.34 3.79
C LYS A 348 -4.55 12.15 2.30
N SER A 349 -5.75 12.53 1.85
CA SER A 349 -6.11 12.56 0.43
C SER A 349 -5.20 13.50 -0.32
N ILE A 350 -5.07 13.31 -1.63
CA ILE A 350 -4.31 14.26 -2.43
C ILE A 350 -4.95 15.65 -2.40
N SER A 351 -6.27 15.70 -2.24
CA SER A 351 -7.04 16.93 -2.07
C SER A 351 -6.67 17.70 -0.79
N ASP A 352 -6.16 16.99 0.23
CA ASP A 352 -5.68 17.57 1.49
C ASP A 352 -4.24 18.09 1.39
N ILE A 353 -3.53 17.80 0.29
CA ILE A 353 -2.22 18.33 0.02
C ILE A 353 -2.42 19.69 -0.67
N PRO A 354 -1.99 20.81 -0.05
CA PRO A 354 -2.21 22.13 -0.62
C PRO A 354 -1.76 22.14 -2.08
N SER A 355 -2.66 22.51 -3.00
CA SER A 355 -2.26 22.81 -4.37
C SER A 355 -1.16 23.86 -4.26
N LYS A 356 0.06 23.51 -4.69
CA LYS A 356 1.14 24.49 -4.70
C LYS A 356 0.66 25.62 -5.59
N LYS A 357 0.24 26.76 -5.01
CA LYS A 357 0.59 28.05 -5.63
C LYS A 357 2.08 27.95 -5.92
N ASN A 358 2.50 28.35 -7.11
CA ASN A 358 3.90 28.44 -7.52
C ASN A 358 4.74 29.22 -6.49
N VAL A 359 5.09 28.54 -5.41
CA VAL A 359 6.23 28.84 -4.58
C VAL A 359 7.11 27.68 -4.94
N GLU A 360 8.03 27.90 -5.87
CA GLU A 360 9.20 27.05 -5.91
C GLU A 360 9.76 27.06 -4.48
N PRO A 361 9.76 25.93 -3.76
CA PRO A 361 10.75 25.85 -2.71
C PRO A 361 12.06 25.82 -3.48
N GLU A 362 12.90 26.84 -3.34
CA GLU A 362 14.34 26.64 -3.54
C GLU A 362 14.71 25.45 -2.65
N SER A 363 14.65 24.23 -3.18
CA SER A 363 14.43 23.05 -2.36
C SER A 363 15.71 22.71 -1.64
N ILE A 364 15.67 22.70 -0.30
CA ILE A 364 16.76 22.13 0.47
C ILE A 364 16.83 20.65 0.14
N THR A 365 17.97 20.21 -0.36
CA THR A 365 18.27 18.79 -0.58
C THR A 365 19.34 18.34 0.39
N ILE A 366 19.24 17.09 0.84
CA ILE A 366 20.13 16.54 1.84
C ILE A 366 20.77 15.27 1.30
N SER A 367 22.09 15.19 1.42
CA SER A 367 22.85 13.97 1.17
C SER A 367 23.65 13.62 2.42
N VAL A 368 24.01 12.34 2.55
CA VAL A 368 24.94 11.87 3.58
C VAL A 368 26.21 11.43 2.86
N LEU A 369 27.33 12.08 3.15
CA LEU A 369 28.63 11.80 2.53
C LEU A 369 29.64 11.46 3.64
N SER A 370 30.20 10.25 3.59
CA SER A 370 31.19 9.80 4.58
C SER A 370 30.75 9.91 6.04
N GLY A 371 29.44 9.80 6.30
CA GLY A 371 28.85 9.95 7.64
C GLY A 371 28.40 11.37 7.98
N ASP A 372 28.80 12.38 7.21
CA ASP A 372 28.39 13.77 7.44
C ASP A 372 27.12 14.12 6.66
N ILE A 373 26.33 15.02 7.23
CA ILE A 373 25.12 15.53 6.59
C ILE A 373 25.48 16.74 5.75
N VAL A 374 25.28 16.63 4.44
CA VAL A 374 25.48 17.74 3.49
C VAL A 374 24.12 18.29 3.10
N VAL A 375 23.91 19.57 3.37
CA VAL A 375 22.67 20.29 3.11
C VAL A 375 22.92 21.27 1.98
N HIS A 376 22.13 21.18 0.91
CA HIS A 376 22.22 22.04 -0.28
C HIS A 376 20.99 22.92 -0.40
N GLY A 377 21.09 23.98 -1.20
CA GLY A 377 19.97 24.90 -1.48
C GLY A 377 19.64 25.84 -0.33
N LEU A 378 20.59 26.09 0.58
CA LEU A 378 20.40 26.97 1.74
C LEU A 378 20.53 28.45 1.35
N LYS A 379 19.81 29.33 2.07
CA LYS A 379 20.05 30.78 1.99
C LYS A 379 21.15 31.17 2.97
N LYS A 380 22.04 32.08 2.57
CA LYS A 380 23.03 32.65 3.49
C LYS A 380 22.30 33.26 4.71
N GLY A 381 22.70 32.86 5.90
CA GLY A 381 22.09 33.24 7.17
C GLY A 381 20.99 32.31 7.68
N GLU A 382 20.47 31.38 6.86
CA GLU A 382 19.37 30.49 7.23
C GLU A 382 19.75 29.62 8.44
N ARG A 383 18.94 29.71 9.50
CA ARG A 383 19.15 28.94 10.72
C ARG A 383 18.75 27.49 10.54
N MET A 384 19.59 26.63 11.08
CA MET A 384 19.44 25.18 11.05
C MET A 384 19.71 24.62 12.45
N LEU A 385 18.91 23.64 12.82
CA LEU A 385 19.03 22.86 14.03
C LEU A 385 19.01 21.38 13.66
N LEU A 386 20.06 20.67 14.03
CA LEU A 386 20.11 19.22 13.92
C LEU A 386 19.95 18.62 15.31
N VAL A 387 18.97 17.75 15.47
CA VAL A 387 18.77 16.94 16.69
C VAL A 387 18.84 15.46 16.36
N ASN A 388 19.26 14.63 17.30
CA ASN A 388 19.09 13.18 17.20
C ASN A 388 17.63 12.81 17.55
N LEU A 389 17.24 11.54 17.37
CA LEU A 389 15.88 11.09 17.74
C LEU A 389 15.56 11.15 19.24
N LYS A 390 16.54 11.25 20.12
CA LYS A 390 16.32 11.47 21.56
C LYS A 390 15.96 12.94 21.86
N GLY A 391 16.04 13.81 20.86
CA GLY A 391 15.83 15.25 21.00
C GLY A 391 17.11 16.01 21.39
N ASP A 392 18.24 15.33 21.54
CA ASP A 392 19.49 15.98 21.88
C ASP A 392 19.96 16.82 20.69
N LYS A 393 20.37 18.05 20.96
CA LYS A 393 20.99 18.93 19.96
C LYS A 393 22.33 18.35 19.55
N VAL A 394 22.45 18.01 18.28
CA VAL A 394 23.69 17.53 17.65
C VAL A 394 24.46 18.71 17.07
N TRP A 395 23.77 19.64 16.42
CA TRP A 395 24.37 20.83 15.84
C TRP A 395 23.34 21.96 15.72
N ALA A 396 23.78 23.22 15.79
CA ALA A 396 22.94 24.37 15.46
C ALA A 396 23.81 25.52 14.94
N GLY A 397 23.30 26.24 13.94
CA GLY A 397 24.02 27.36 13.33
C GLY A 397 23.27 27.96 12.15
N SER A 398 23.93 28.88 11.46
CA SER A 398 23.43 29.52 10.25
C SER A 398 24.26 29.10 9.04
N ALA A 399 23.60 28.91 7.90
CA ALA A 399 24.28 28.60 6.66
C ALA A 399 25.14 29.78 6.17
N GLU A 400 26.40 29.53 5.81
CA GLU A 400 27.29 30.57 5.27
C GLU A 400 27.09 30.80 3.76
N GLY A 401 26.41 29.88 3.08
CA GLY A 401 26.12 29.91 1.65
C GLY A 401 25.11 28.84 1.25
N ALA A 402 25.10 28.48 -0.03
CA ALA A 402 24.15 27.54 -0.62
C ALA A 402 24.33 26.08 -0.18
N MET A 403 25.48 25.76 0.41
CA MET A 403 25.82 24.42 0.90
C MET A 403 26.38 24.52 2.32
N HIS A 404 26.04 23.57 3.17
CA HIS A 404 26.62 23.43 4.51
C HIS A 404 26.84 21.96 4.85
N ILE A 405 27.95 21.65 5.50
CA ILE A 405 28.29 20.30 5.97
C ILE A 405 28.18 20.29 7.48
N VAL A 406 27.34 19.41 8.01
CA VAL A 406 27.20 19.18 9.45
C VAL A 406 27.91 17.87 9.79
N PRO A 407 29.07 17.93 10.48
CA PRO A 407 29.80 16.73 10.86
C PRO A 407 29.02 15.91 11.88
N ILE A 408 28.92 14.60 11.68
CA ILE A 408 28.16 13.72 12.57
C ILE A 408 29.06 12.69 13.22
N LYS A 409 29.01 12.62 14.55
CA LYS A 409 29.70 11.60 15.34
C LYS A 409 28.75 10.44 15.62
N GLY A 410 28.54 9.59 14.62
CA GLY A 410 27.88 8.30 14.81
C GLY A 410 26.74 8.03 13.83
N ARG A 411 26.42 6.74 13.72
CA ARG A 411 25.25 6.26 12.98
C ARG A 411 23.98 6.63 13.72
N GLY A 412 22.89 6.81 12.98
CA GLY A 412 21.58 6.99 13.56
C GLY A 412 20.68 7.89 12.75
N VAL A 413 19.59 8.30 13.38
CA VAL A 413 18.57 9.14 12.75
C VAL A 413 18.61 10.52 13.35
N TYR A 414 18.57 11.50 12.48
CA TYR A 414 18.66 12.91 12.80
C TYR A 414 17.47 13.66 12.19
N LEU A 415 17.02 14.71 12.86
CA LEU A 415 16.05 15.65 12.35
C LEU A 415 16.77 16.98 12.12
N LEU A 416 16.88 17.38 10.86
CA LEU A 416 17.32 18.72 10.49
C LEU A 416 16.10 19.60 10.36
N LYS A 417 16.01 20.63 11.19
CA LYS A 417 15.03 21.70 11.10
C LYS A 417 15.73 22.95 10.58
N SER A 418 15.36 23.41 9.39
CA SER A 418 15.70 24.75 8.90
C SER A 418 14.52 25.70 9.07
N GLU A 419 14.70 26.98 8.75
CA GLU A 419 13.60 27.95 8.71
C GLU A 419 12.52 27.59 7.66
N ARG A 420 12.87 26.77 6.67
CA ARG A 420 12.00 26.44 5.52
C ARG A 420 11.57 24.97 5.46
N ALA A 421 12.27 24.07 6.14
CA ALA A 421 11.99 22.64 6.05
C ALA A 421 12.30 21.90 7.36
N THR A 422 11.66 20.75 7.54
CA THR A 422 12.12 19.74 8.51
C THR A 422 12.33 18.44 7.75
N SER A 423 13.51 17.84 7.91
CA SER A 423 13.93 16.65 7.19
C SER A 423 14.45 15.60 8.16
N LYS A 424 13.95 14.38 8.03
CA LYS A 424 14.48 13.22 8.75
C LYS A 424 15.58 12.58 7.91
N ILE A 425 16.72 12.32 8.54
CA ILE A 425 17.96 11.92 7.88
C ILE A 425 18.45 10.68 8.58
N PHE A 426 18.71 9.62 7.83
CA PHE A 426 19.35 8.43 8.34
C PHE A 426 20.82 8.42 7.93
N VAL A 427 21.71 8.54 8.92
CA VAL A 427 23.16 8.45 8.74
C VAL A 427 23.55 6.99 8.99
N LYS A 428 24.01 6.34 7.93
CA LYS A 428 24.32 4.90 7.84
C LYS A 428 25.69 4.56 8.41
#